data_AF-A0A9P6MPZ9-F1
#
_entry.id   AF-A0A9P6MPZ9-F1
#
_cell.length_a   1.000
_cell.length_b   1.000
_cell.length_c   1.000
_cell.angle_alpha   90.00
_cell.angle_beta   90.00
_cell.angle_gamma   90.00
#
_symmetry.space_group_name_H-M   'P 1'
#
loop_
_entity.id
_entity.type
_entity.pdbx_description
1 polymer ?
#
loop_
_entity_poly.entity_id
_entity_poly.type
_entity_poly.pdbx_seq_one_letter_code
_entity_poly.pdbx_strand_id
1 'polypeptide(L)'
;MGKNFTPVQRININNMGDLELIDKVNEIVVKNGTPLILENLKKNNKWNAKLFTLEHLERHHGEEEIICRDLTNSVDKNSYNIESAAENLMVYIGRHGTWTPTHFDHCGAIGHNVMLWADKGSSSIWFMIATEDMSRAETLWESFGQNIEFENYFASVQDLAQADFPIHVLEQHVGDLVLIPSLGYHQVGKTTIKAAWNRLTTHCLNAAINVVLPRYKRATSSMTFTEHFTMDTLQTLYLSAIKKWNTSSVLASCESYSQITEEWIYSMVNYKYSDTSLAYLKHQQLKLPKM
;
A
#
# COMPACT_ATOMS: atom_id res chain seq x y z
N MET A 1 18.91 -5.25 -21.14
CA MET A 1 18.74 -4.94 -19.70
C MET A 1 20.04 -5.29 -18.99
N GLY A 2 20.48 -4.47 -18.03
CA GLY A 2 21.59 -4.84 -17.14
C GLY A 2 21.29 -6.14 -16.39
N LYS A 3 22.32 -6.80 -15.83
CA LYS A 3 22.17 -8.12 -15.19
C LYS A 3 21.25 -8.11 -13.95
N ASN A 4 20.98 -6.95 -13.38
CA ASN A 4 20.25 -6.76 -12.13
C ASN A 4 18.75 -6.44 -12.31
N PHE A 5 18.25 -6.27 -13.55
CA PHE A 5 16.82 -6.04 -13.77
C PHE A 5 16.08 -7.37 -13.90
N THR A 6 15.10 -7.59 -13.04
CA THR A 6 14.29 -8.82 -12.99
C THR A 6 12.82 -8.49 -13.30
N PRO A 7 12.11 -9.29 -14.12
CA PRO A 7 10.69 -9.06 -14.32
C PRO A 7 9.91 -9.36 -13.03
N VAL A 8 8.92 -8.52 -12.70
CA VAL A 8 7.97 -8.83 -11.62
C VAL A 8 7.13 -10.06 -11.99
N GLN A 9 6.88 -10.93 -11.01
CA GLN A 9 6.00 -12.08 -11.20
C GLN A 9 4.59 -11.64 -11.58
N ARG A 10 4.00 -12.34 -12.56
CA ARG A 10 2.63 -12.11 -13.03
C ARG A 10 1.76 -13.33 -12.75
N ILE A 11 0.58 -13.10 -12.18
CA ILE A 11 -0.44 -14.13 -11.95
C ILE A 11 -1.72 -13.73 -12.68
N ASN A 12 -2.17 -14.58 -13.60
CA ASN A 12 -3.48 -14.42 -14.22
C ASN A 12 -4.56 -14.91 -13.26
N ILE A 13 -5.32 -13.97 -12.70
CA ILE A 13 -6.33 -14.27 -11.67
C ILE A 13 -7.47 -15.16 -12.17
N ASN A 14 -7.68 -15.25 -13.50
CA ASN A 14 -8.78 -16.03 -14.07
C ASN A 14 -8.44 -17.53 -14.18
N ASN A 15 -7.19 -17.91 -13.86
CA ASN A 15 -6.73 -19.29 -13.93
C ASN A 15 -6.69 -19.98 -12.56
N MET A 16 -7.12 -19.33 -11.49
CA MET A 16 -7.05 -19.86 -10.13
C MET A 16 -8.27 -19.49 -9.29
N GLY A 17 -8.51 -20.25 -8.21
CA GLY A 17 -9.57 -19.94 -7.26
C GLY A 17 -9.18 -18.82 -6.27
N ASP A 18 -10.19 -18.16 -5.69
CA ASP A 18 -10.00 -17.02 -4.78
C ASP A 18 -9.08 -17.36 -3.59
N LEU A 19 -9.24 -18.54 -2.97
CA LEU A 19 -8.41 -18.96 -1.83
C LEU A 19 -6.94 -19.16 -2.22
N GLU A 20 -6.69 -19.83 -3.35
CA GLU A 20 -5.33 -20.06 -3.85
C GLU A 20 -4.65 -18.72 -4.20
N LEU A 21 -5.41 -17.77 -4.76
CA LEU A 21 -4.90 -16.42 -5.05
C LEU A 21 -4.50 -15.69 -3.77
N ILE A 22 -5.37 -15.74 -2.74
CA ILE A 22 -5.10 -15.12 -1.44
C ILE A 22 -3.83 -15.71 -0.82
N ASP A 23 -3.66 -17.03 -0.85
CA ASP A 23 -2.49 -17.70 -0.31
C ASP A 23 -1.21 -17.28 -1.03
N LYS A 24 -1.22 -17.23 -2.37
CA LYS A 24 -0.06 -16.74 -3.16
C LYS A 24 0.27 -15.29 -2.85
N VAL A 25 -0.72 -14.40 -2.78
CA VAL A 25 -0.50 -12.99 -2.44
C VAL A 25 0.09 -12.86 -1.04
N ASN A 26 -0.41 -13.64 -0.08
CA ASN A 26 0.08 -13.64 1.29
C ASN A 26 1.52 -14.14 1.37
N GLU A 27 1.86 -15.21 0.64
CA GLU A 27 3.22 -15.73 0.59
C GLU A 27 4.19 -14.73 -0.06
N ILE A 28 3.89 -14.28 -1.28
CA ILE A 28 4.81 -13.49 -2.10
C ILE A 28 4.94 -12.05 -1.57
N VAL A 29 3.82 -11.36 -1.33
CA VAL A 29 3.81 -9.93 -1.05
C VAL A 29 3.88 -9.65 0.44
N VAL A 30 3.04 -10.35 1.23
CA VAL A 30 2.90 -10.05 2.67
C VAL A 30 4.06 -10.60 3.47
N LYS A 31 4.44 -11.86 3.23
CA LYS A 31 5.51 -12.54 3.98
C LYS A 31 6.88 -12.31 3.39
N ASN A 32 7.04 -12.53 2.07
CA ASN A 32 8.34 -12.46 1.42
C ASN A 32 8.71 -11.04 0.95
N GLY A 33 7.80 -10.06 1.05
CA GLY A 33 8.10 -8.68 0.69
C GLY A 33 8.48 -8.48 -0.78
N THR A 34 7.96 -9.32 -1.68
CA THR A 34 8.28 -9.30 -3.11
C THR A 34 7.12 -8.68 -3.90
N PRO A 35 7.40 -7.77 -4.87
CA PRO A 35 6.38 -7.22 -5.74
C PRO A 35 5.64 -8.28 -6.58
N LEU A 36 4.35 -8.04 -6.85
CA LEU A 36 3.51 -8.97 -7.61
C LEU A 36 2.52 -8.22 -8.50
N ILE A 37 2.20 -8.78 -9.66
CA ILE A 37 1.13 -8.29 -10.53
C ILE A 37 0.05 -9.34 -10.65
N LEU A 38 -1.18 -8.91 -10.41
CA LEU A 38 -2.39 -9.65 -10.71
C LEU A 38 -2.96 -9.11 -12.02
N GLU A 39 -2.85 -9.90 -13.09
CA GLU A 39 -3.24 -9.47 -14.43
C GLU A 39 -4.65 -9.93 -14.81
N ASN A 40 -5.21 -9.29 -15.83
CA ASN A 40 -6.52 -9.59 -16.40
C ASN A 40 -7.70 -9.38 -15.43
N LEU A 41 -7.59 -8.45 -14.46
CA LEU A 41 -8.72 -8.08 -13.60
C LEU A 41 -9.92 -7.58 -14.41
N LYS A 42 -9.66 -6.85 -15.50
CA LYS A 42 -10.70 -6.37 -16.42
C LYS A 42 -11.50 -7.45 -17.14
N LYS A 43 -10.99 -8.69 -17.20
CA LYS A 43 -11.68 -9.84 -17.81
C LYS A 43 -12.59 -10.56 -16.81
N ASN A 44 -12.45 -10.25 -15.51
CA ASN A 44 -13.30 -10.80 -14.48
C ASN A 44 -14.74 -10.25 -14.63
N ASN A 45 -15.74 -11.11 -14.47
CA ASN A 45 -17.15 -10.71 -14.61
C ASN A 45 -17.60 -9.68 -13.56
N LYS A 46 -16.89 -9.55 -12.44
CA LYS A 46 -17.13 -8.54 -11.41
C LYS A 46 -16.58 -7.15 -11.80
N TRP A 47 -15.77 -7.05 -12.85
CA TRP A 47 -15.20 -5.77 -13.30
C TRP A 47 -16.24 -4.94 -14.05
N ASN A 48 -16.61 -3.79 -13.48
CA ASN A 48 -17.49 -2.84 -14.15
C ASN A 48 -16.69 -1.73 -14.85
N ALA A 49 -16.26 -1.98 -16.08
CA ALA A 49 -15.45 -1.04 -16.86
C ALA A 49 -16.11 0.34 -17.07
N LYS A 50 -17.45 0.44 -16.98
CA LYS A 50 -18.18 1.69 -17.19
C LYS A 50 -17.95 2.73 -16.09
N LEU A 51 -17.49 2.30 -14.91
CA LEU A 51 -17.15 3.19 -13.79
C LEU A 51 -15.82 3.92 -14.01
N PHE A 52 -15.00 3.45 -14.95
CA PHE A 52 -13.59 3.83 -15.08
C PHE A 52 -13.29 4.55 -16.39
N THR A 53 -14.28 5.28 -16.93
CA THR A 53 -14.11 6.11 -18.12
C THR A 53 -13.94 7.59 -17.75
N LEU A 54 -13.22 8.35 -18.59
CA LEU A 54 -13.13 9.81 -18.46
C LEU A 54 -14.51 10.46 -18.42
N GLU A 55 -15.43 10.00 -19.28
CA GLU A 55 -16.82 10.47 -19.31
C GLU A 55 -17.55 10.22 -17.98
N HIS A 56 -17.31 9.07 -17.33
CA HIS A 56 -17.92 8.77 -16.04
C HIS A 56 -17.35 9.67 -14.93
N LEU A 57 -16.03 9.86 -14.92
CA LEU A 57 -15.35 10.76 -13.97
C LEU A 57 -15.83 12.21 -14.15
N GLU A 58 -15.86 12.71 -15.39
CA GLU A 58 -16.32 14.07 -15.70
C GLU A 58 -17.79 14.27 -15.31
N ARG A 59 -18.67 13.31 -15.64
CA ARG A 59 -20.11 13.39 -15.35
C ARG A 59 -20.43 13.42 -13.86
N HIS A 60 -19.66 12.73 -13.02
CA HIS A 60 -20.00 12.55 -11.60
C HIS A 60 -19.09 13.33 -10.64
N HIS A 61 -17.87 13.68 -11.05
CA HIS A 61 -16.84 14.28 -10.21
C HIS A 61 -16.13 15.47 -10.87
N GLY A 62 -16.59 15.96 -12.03
CA GLY A 62 -15.91 17.02 -12.79
C GLY A 62 -15.85 18.39 -12.10
N GLU A 63 -16.69 18.62 -11.08
CA GLU A 63 -16.72 19.86 -10.29
C GLU A 63 -15.97 19.74 -8.94
N GLU A 64 -15.44 18.56 -8.60
CA GLU A 64 -14.70 18.36 -7.35
C GLU A 64 -13.29 18.98 -7.42
N GLU A 65 -12.83 19.59 -6.31
CA GLU A 65 -11.46 20.06 -6.20
C GLU A 65 -10.48 18.88 -6.10
N ILE A 66 -9.47 18.86 -6.95
CA ILE A 66 -8.43 17.82 -6.98
C ILE A 66 -7.13 18.40 -6.43
N ILE A 67 -6.51 17.70 -5.47
CA ILE A 67 -5.16 18.04 -5.01
C ILE A 67 -4.19 17.82 -6.17
N CYS A 68 -3.57 18.91 -6.63
CA CYS A 68 -2.64 18.87 -7.74
C CYS A 68 -1.22 19.09 -7.25
N ARG A 69 -0.35 18.09 -7.49
CA ARG A 69 1.10 18.21 -7.26
C ARG A 69 1.77 18.78 -8.51
N ASP A 70 2.44 19.92 -8.34
CA ASP A 70 3.25 20.53 -9.40
C ASP A 70 4.61 19.84 -9.47
N LEU A 71 4.74 18.85 -10.35
CA LEU A 71 5.96 18.05 -10.51
C LEU A 71 7.16 18.85 -11.06
N THR A 72 6.98 20.10 -11.49
CA THR A 72 8.09 20.95 -11.96
C THR A 72 8.84 21.63 -10.82
N ASN A 73 8.17 21.82 -9.67
CA ASN A 73 8.72 22.52 -8.51
C ASN A 73 8.69 21.69 -7.21
N SER A 74 8.13 20.48 -7.23
CA SER A 74 8.01 19.58 -6.07
C SER A 74 7.29 20.20 -4.86
N VAL A 75 6.37 21.15 -5.10
CA VAL A 75 5.57 21.81 -4.05
C VAL A 75 4.10 21.45 -4.23
N ASP A 76 3.49 20.89 -3.18
CA ASP A 76 2.05 20.67 -3.10
C ASP A 76 1.33 22.01 -2.84
N LYS A 77 0.40 22.39 -3.73
CA LYS A 77 -0.18 23.75 -3.73
C LYS A 77 -1.29 23.98 -2.70
N ASN A 78 -1.80 22.93 -2.03
CA ASN A 78 -2.89 23.05 -1.07
C ASN A 78 -2.58 22.29 0.23
N SER A 79 -2.29 23.02 1.32
CA SER A 79 -2.26 22.48 2.68
C SER A 79 -3.62 22.72 3.35
N TYR A 80 -4.57 21.80 3.18
CA TYR A 80 -5.85 21.89 3.89
C TYR A 80 -5.70 21.39 5.34
N ASN A 81 -6.33 22.11 6.28
CA ASN A 81 -6.57 21.71 7.66
C ASN A 81 -7.59 20.56 7.66
N ILE A 82 -7.13 19.33 7.46
CA ILE A 82 -7.97 18.13 7.55
C ILE A 82 -7.72 17.51 8.93
N GLU A 83 -8.77 17.36 9.73
CA GLU A 83 -8.78 16.41 10.84
C GLU A 83 -8.35 15.04 10.27
N SER A 84 -7.11 14.63 10.56
CA SER A 84 -6.35 13.68 9.75
C SER A 84 -6.86 12.24 9.90
N ALA A 85 -7.94 11.89 9.20
CA ALA A 85 -8.18 10.50 8.82
C ALA A 85 -7.23 10.13 7.68
N ALA A 86 -6.62 8.95 7.72
CA ALA A 86 -5.80 8.52 6.59
C ALA A 86 -6.72 8.25 5.39
N GLU A 87 -6.64 9.11 4.37
CA GLU A 87 -7.30 8.86 3.10
C GLU A 87 -6.65 7.64 2.44
N ASN A 88 -7.39 6.54 2.39
CA ASN A 88 -6.85 5.26 1.94
C ASN A 88 -7.14 4.95 0.47
N LEU A 89 -8.05 5.66 -0.21
CA LEU A 89 -8.34 5.45 -1.63
C LEU A 89 -8.07 6.73 -2.40
N MET A 90 -7.14 6.66 -3.35
CA MET A 90 -6.76 7.78 -4.20
C MET A 90 -6.95 7.44 -5.68
N VAL A 91 -7.33 8.44 -6.47
CA VAL A 91 -7.32 8.36 -7.93
C VAL A 91 -6.25 9.30 -8.46
N TYR A 92 -5.29 8.74 -9.19
CA TYR A 92 -4.23 9.48 -9.85
C TYR A 92 -4.58 9.69 -11.31
N ILE A 93 -4.50 10.94 -11.77
CA ILE A 93 -4.66 11.32 -13.18
C ILE A 93 -3.33 11.91 -13.64
N GLY A 94 -2.52 11.11 -14.33
CA GLY A 94 -1.25 11.58 -14.90
C GLY A 94 -1.45 12.29 -16.24
N ARG A 95 -0.54 13.20 -16.60
CA ARG A 95 -0.31 13.69 -17.99
C ARG A 95 1.04 13.17 -18.52
N HIS A 96 1.28 13.20 -19.83
CA HIS A 96 2.56 12.83 -20.44
C HIS A 96 3.74 13.49 -19.69
N GLY A 97 4.68 12.68 -19.19
CA GLY A 97 5.84 13.17 -18.43
C GLY A 97 5.67 13.25 -16.91
N THR A 98 4.58 12.73 -16.34
CA THR A 98 4.44 12.52 -14.89
C THR A 98 5.36 11.37 -14.45
N TRP A 99 6.27 11.66 -13.52
CA TRP A 99 7.15 10.70 -12.87
C TRP A 99 6.93 10.80 -11.37
N THR A 100 6.62 9.68 -10.73
CA THR A 100 6.58 9.61 -9.27
C THR A 100 7.96 9.13 -8.80
N PRO A 101 8.71 9.96 -8.05
CA PRO A 101 10.00 9.58 -7.48
C PRO A 101 9.93 8.32 -6.62
N THR A 102 11.11 7.79 -6.28
CA THR A 102 11.17 6.59 -5.44
C THR A 102 10.68 6.89 -4.04
N HIS A 103 9.76 6.06 -3.56
CA HIS A 103 9.18 6.10 -2.22
C HIS A 103 8.72 4.70 -1.80
N PHE A 104 8.32 4.54 -0.54
CA PHE A 104 7.52 3.40 -0.08
C PHE A 104 6.20 3.93 0.51
N ASP A 105 5.18 3.08 0.56
CA ASP A 105 3.87 3.49 1.04
C ASP A 105 3.85 3.85 2.54
N HIS A 106 3.15 4.92 2.88
CA HIS A 106 3.05 5.42 4.26
C HIS A 106 2.69 4.33 5.28
N CYS A 107 3.21 4.49 6.49
CA CYS A 107 3.02 3.53 7.59
C CYS A 107 3.58 2.12 7.29
N GLY A 108 4.40 1.96 6.24
CA GLY A 108 4.91 0.66 5.81
C GLY A 108 3.78 -0.23 5.31
N ALA A 109 2.73 0.37 4.74
CA ALA A 109 1.59 -0.36 4.24
C ALA A 109 1.93 -1.15 2.97
N ILE A 110 1.06 -2.09 2.62
CA ILE A 110 1.07 -2.74 1.31
C ILE A 110 0.27 -1.86 0.37
N GLY A 111 0.90 -1.38 -0.70
CA GLY A 111 0.25 -0.64 -1.76
C GLY A 111 -0.47 -1.54 -2.74
N HIS A 112 -1.58 -1.03 -3.24
CA HIS A 112 -2.36 -1.62 -4.32
C HIS A 112 -2.54 -0.56 -5.37
N ASN A 113 -2.29 -0.89 -6.63
CA ASN A 113 -2.48 0.05 -7.72
C ASN A 113 -3.11 -0.65 -8.93
N VAL A 114 -4.31 -0.24 -9.29
CA VAL A 114 -4.99 -0.73 -10.49
C VAL A 114 -5.00 0.34 -11.56
N MET A 115 -4.55 -0.01 -12.76
CA MET A 115 -4.67 0.88 -13.91
C MET A 115 -6.09 0.81 -14.45
N LEU A 116 -6.78 1.95 -14.40
CA LEU A 116 -8.17 2.10 -14.77
C LEU A 116 -8.32 2.46 -16.26
N TRP A 117 -7.45 3.35 -16.73
CA TRP A 117 -7.51 3.87 -18.10
C TRP A 117 -6.13 4.30 -18.58
N ALA A 118 -5.89 4.16 -19.89
CA ALA A 118 -4.71 4.63 -20.57
C ALA A 118 -5.05 5.00 -22.02
N ASP A 119 -4.29 5.95 -22.59
CA ASP A 119 -4.31 6.19 -24.02
C ASP A 119 -3.97 4.90 -24.82
N LYS A 120 -4.40 4.84 -26.08
CA LYS A 120 -4.13 3.68 -26.93
C LYS A 120 -2.62 3.46 -27.08
N GLY A 121 -2.16 2.28 -26.66
CA GLY A 121 -0.73 1.92 -26.70
C GLY A 121 0.09 2.46 -25.53
N SER A 122 -0.55 3.11 -24.55
CA SER A 122 0.10 3.60 -23.33
C SER A 122 0.06 2.58 -22.20
N SER A 123 1.06 2.67 -21.34
CA SER A 123 1.29 1.82 -20.17
C SER A 123 2.08 2.61 -19.14
N SER A 124 2.23 2.07 -17.93
CA SER A 124 3.13 2.61 -16.91
C SER A 124 4.27 1.65 -16.65
N ILE A 125 5.49 2.17 -16.55
CA ILE A 125 6.66 1.37 -16.18
C ILE A 125 6.94 1.59 -14.69
N TRP A 126 7.11 0.50 -13.95
CA TRP A 126 7.53 0.55 -12.57
C TRP A 126 8.91 -0.06 -12.41
N PHE A 127 9.67 0.55 -11.50
CA PHE A 127 10.89 -0.02 -10.94
C PHE A 127 10.65 -0.17 -9.45
N MET A 128 10.80 -1.39 -8.95
CA MET A 128 10.46 -1.76 -7.59
C MET A 128 11.63 -2.49 -6.96
N ILE A 129 11.78 -2.33 -5.66
CA ILE A 129 12.82 -2.94 -4.84
C ILE A 129 12.10 -3.72 -3.76
N ALA A 130 12.49 -4.99 -3.56
CA ALA A 130 11.89 -5.85 -2.55
C ALA A 130 12.21 -5.35 -1.14
N THR A 131 11.37 -5.71 -0.17
CA THR A 131 11.52 -5.31 1.24
C THR A 131 12.90 -5.67 1.81
N GLU A 132 13.46 -6.81 1.40
CA GLU A 132 14.77 -7.29 1.88
C GLU A 132 15.95 -6.41 1.45
N ASP A 133 15.82 -5.70 0.32
CA ASP A 133 16.86 -4.83 -0.22
C ASP A 133 16.71 -3.36 0.21
N MET A 134 15.75 -3.04 1.10
CA MET A 134 15.45 -1.68 1.56
C MET A 134 16.71 -0.91 2.00
N SER A 135 17.52 -1.49 2.88
CA SER A 135 18.74 -0.83 3.37
C SER A 135 19.81 -0.67 2.30
N ARG A 136 19.88 -1.59 1.33
CA ARG A 136 20.82 -1.49 0.20
C ARG A 136 20.39 -0.41 -0.78
N ALA A 137 19.08 -0.23 -0.97
CA ALA A 137 18.52 0.88 -1.72
C ALA A 137 18.83 2.23 -1.07
N GLU A 138 18.70 2.35 0.25
CA GLU A 138 19.09 3.55 0.99
C GLU A 138 20.55 3.92 0.74
N THR A 139 21.48 2.96 0.89
CA THR A 139 22.91 3.16 0.60
C THR A 139 23.16 3.52 -0.88
N LEU A 140 22.43 2.92 -1.81
CA LEU A 140 22.54 3.25 -3.24
C LEU A 140 22.12 4.71 -3.51
N TRP A 141 21.01 5.16 -2.92
CA TRP A 141 20.56 6.55 -3.05
C TRP A 141 21.55 7.54 -2.41
N GLU A 142 22.12 7.19 -1.25
CA GLU A 142 23.18 7.99 -0.61
C GLU A 142 24.40 8.16 -1.54
N SER A 143 24.75 7.13 -2.32
CA SER A 143 25.84 7.21 -3.30
C SER A 143 25.56 8.21 -4.43
N PHE A 144 24.28 8.52 -4.69
CA PHE A 144 23.84 9.57 -5.61
C PHE A 144 23.73 10.96 -4.94
N GLY A 145 24.10 11.07 -3.67
CA GLY A 145 23.92 12.28 -2.86
C GLY A 145 22.46 12.56 -2.52
N GLN A 146 21.59 11.55 -2.56
CA GLN A 146 20.16 11.67 -2.33
C GLN A 146 19.77 10.97 -1.02
N ASN A 147 18.79 11.53 -0.32
CA ASN A 147 18.09 10.80 0.73
C ASN A 147 16.78 10.27 0.14
N ILE A 148 16.67 8.94 0.04
CA ILE A 148 15.51 8.26 -0.53
C ILE A 148 14.20 8.57 0.23
N GLU A 149 14.28 8.97 1.51
CA GLU A 149 13.12 9.34 2.33
C GLU A 149 12.51 10.69 1.95
N PHE A 150 13.20 11.53 1.16
CA PHE A 150 12.67 12.82 0.72
C PHE A 150 11.79 12.73 -0.52
N GLU A 151 11.69 11.54 -1.14
CA GLU A 151 10.78 11.26 -2.25
C GLU A 151 10.87 12.29 -3.41
N ASN A 152 12.07 12.84 -3.64
CA ASN A 152 12.30 13.93 -4.58
C ASN A 152 13.26 13.56 -5.72
N TYR A 153 13.76 12.33 -5.73
CA TYR A 153 14.69 11.82 -6.74
C TYR A 153 14.10 10.62 -7.49
N PHE A 154 14.00 10.76 -8.81
CA PHE A 154 13.66 9.68 -9.73
C PHE A 154 14.95 9.13 -10.33
N ALA A 155 15.34 7.91 -9.94
CA ALA A 155 16.55 7.27 -10.41
C ALA A 155 16.42 6.92 -11.90
N SER A 156 17.43 7.27 -12.70
CA SER A 156 17.47 6.88 -14.10
C SER A 156 17.71 5.37 -14.24
N VAL A 157 17.49 4.81 -15.44
CA VAL A 157 17.84 3.40 -15.71
C VAL A 157 19.35 3.16 -15.50
N GLN A 158 20.19 4.16 -15.77
CA GLN A 158 21.63 4.11 -15.55
C GLN A 158 21.97 4.08 -14.06
N ASP A 159 21.25 4.85 -13.23
CA ASP A 159 21.41 4.82 -11.77
C ASP A 159 20.98 3.47 -11.20
N LEU A 160 19.80 3.00 -11.58
CA LEU A 160 19.28 1.69 -11.17
C LEU A 160 20.17 0.53 -11.62
N ALA A 161 20.88 0.66 -12.73
CA ALA A 161 21.82 -0.37 -13.20
C ALA A 161 23.05 -0.54 -12.31
N GLN A 162 23.31 0.41 -11.39
CA GLN A 162 24.41 0.32 -10.41
C GLN A 162 24.04 -0.55 -9.20
N ALA A 163 22.76 -0.90 -9.02
CA ALA A 163 22.33 -1.74 -7.91
C ALA A 163 22.97 -3.14 -8.00
N ASP A 164 23.52 -3.59 -6.87
CA ASP A 164 24.03 -4.95 -6.68
C ASP A 164 22.94 -5.93 -6.22
N PHE A 165 21.69 -5.47 -6.19
CA PHE A 165 20.46 -6.20 -5.90
C PHE A 165 19.47 -6.19 -7.08
N PRO A 166 18.47 -7.09 -7.08
CA PRO A 166 17.41 -7.08 -8.10
C PRO A 166 16.61 -5.76 -8.11
N ILE A 167 16.52 -5.15 -9.28
CA ILE A 167 15.52 -4.12 -9.58
C ILE A 167 14.37 -4.80 -10.31
N HIS A 168 13.23 -4.91 -9.65
CA HIS A 168 12.04 -5.54 -10.20
C HIS A 168 11.33 -4.57 -11.15
N VAL A 169 11.23 -4.94 -12.43
CA VAL A 169 10.65 -4.10 -13.48
C VAL A 169 9.33 -4.67 -13.95
N LEU A 170 8.34 -3.79 -14.14
CA LEU A 170 7.11 -4.17 -14.80
C LEU A 170 6.56 -3.08 -15.73
N GLU A 171 5.86 -3.54 -16.75
CA GLU A 171 4.96 -2.71 -17.56
C GLU A 171 3.52 -3.02 -17.14
N GLN A 172 2.80 -2.03 -16.62
CA GLN A 172 1.43 -2.14 -16.15
C GLN A 172 0.48 -1.73 -17.28
N HIS A 173 -0.51 -2.59 -17.55
CA HIS A 173 -1.57 -2.32 -18.52
C HIS A 173 -2.92 -2.10 -17.82
N VAL A 174 -3.90 -1.55 -18.57
CA VAL A 174 -5.27 -1.37 -18.05
C VAL A 174 -5.82 -2.71 -17.56
N GLY A 175 -6.29 -2.72 -16.31
CA GLY A 175 -6.79 -3.91 -15.62
C GLY A 175 -5.71 -4.77 -14.97
N ASP A 176 -4.45 -4.35 -14.93
CA ASP A 176 -3.43 -4.96 -14.08
C ASP A 176 -3.46 -4.30 -12.68
N LEU A 177 -3.49 -5.15 -11.65
CA LEU A 177 -3.34 -4.75 -10.25
C LEU A 177 -1.90 -5.04 -9.80
N VAL A 178 -1.15 -3.99 -9.52
CA VAL A 178 0.19 -4.05 -8.94
C VAL A 178 0.06 -4.08 -7.42
N LEU A 179 0.77 -5.01 -6.80
CA LEU A 179 0.88 -5.14 -5.35
C LEU A 179 2.30 -4.75 -4.93
N ILE A 180 2.38 -3.71 -4.11
CA ILE A 180 3.62 -3.17 -3.55
C ILE A 180 3.78 -3.74 -2.14
N PRO A 181 4.89 -4.43 -1.83
CA PRO A 181 5.12 -4.99 -0.51
C PRO A 181 5.40 -3.89 0.53
N SER A 182 5.20 -4.23 1.81
CA SER A 182 5.53 -3.36 2.93
C SER A 182 7.01 -2.95 2.88
N LEU A 183 7.31 -1.65 2.97
CA LEU A 183 8.66 -1.08 2.84
C LEU A 183 9.35 -1.35 1.49
N GLY A 184 8.61 -1.83 0.48
CA GLY A 184 9.12 -1.96 -0.88
C GLY A 184 9.22 -0.61 -1.55
N TYR A 185 10.44 -0.17 -1.85
CA TYR A 185 10.65 1.05 -2.61
C TYR A 185 10.16 0.88 -4.04
N HIS A 186 9.55 1.92 -4.59
CA HIS A 186 9.10 1.93 -5.96
C HIS A 186 9.07 3.33 -6.55
N GLN A 187 9.35 3.40 -7.85
CA GLN A 187 9.12 4.57 -8.68
C GLN A 187 8.32 4.17 -9.92
N VAL A 188 7.46 5.08 -10.37
CA VAL A 188 6.58 4.83 -11.50
C VAL A 188 6.67 5.95 -12.51
N GLY A 189 6.79 5.53 -13.77
CA GLY A 189 6.81 6.40 -14.92
C GLY A 189 5.67 6.13 -15.87
N LYS A 190 5.35 7.15 -16.68
CA LYS A 190 4.32 7.18 -17.72
C LYS A 190 2.87 7.21 -17.23
N THR A 191 2.08 7.80 -18.11
CA THR A 191 0.83 8.51 -17.91
C THR A 191 -0.40 7.65 -18.07
N THR A 192 -1.16 7.46 -16.99
CA THR A 192 -2.41 6.71 -16.98
C THR A 192 -3.31 7.21 -15.85
N ILE A 193 -4.56 6.75 -15.83
CA ILE A 193 -5.46 6.92 -14.68
C ILE A 193 -5.38 5.65 -13.84
N LYS A 194 -5.13 5.82 -12.54
CA LYS A 194 -4.94 4.72 -11.60
C LYS A 194 -5.77 4.95 -10.35
N ALA A 195 -6.36 3.89 -9.82
CA ALA A 195 -6.80 3.89 -8.43
C ALA A 195 -5.73 3.19 -7.59
N ALA A 196 -5.39 3.79 -6.45
CA ALA A 196 -4.49 3.18 -5.49
C ALA A 196 -5.07 3.22 -4.08
N TRP A 197 -4.74 2.21 -3.29
CA TRP A 197 -5.07 2.17 -1.89
C TRP A 197 -4.03 1.36 -1.12
N ASN A 198 -4.01 1.56 0.20
CA ASN A 198 -3.10 0.86 1.07
C ASN A 198 -3.86 -0.16 1.95
N ARG A 199 -3.18 -1.25 2.29
CA ARG A 199 -3.68 -2.22 3.26
C ARG A 199 -2.59 -2.50 4.27
N LEU A 200 -2.96 -2.47 5.54
CA LEU A 200 -2.07 -2.90 6.61
C LEU A 200 -2.49 -4.28 7.09
N THR A 201 -1.48 -5.11 7.33
CA THR A 201 -1.62 -6.46 7.87
C THR A 201 -0.86 -6.54 9.18
N THR A 202 -1.02 -7.62 9.92
CA THR A 202 -0.20 -7.87 11.11
C THR A 202 1.30 -7.92 10.79
N HIS A 203 1.71 -8.34 9.59
CA HIS A 203 3.11 -8.31 9.14
C HIS A 203 3.66 -6.89 9.03
N CYS A 204 2.84 -5.95 8.57
CA CYS A 204 3.27 -4.57 8.38
C CYS A 204 3.43 -3.81 9.70
N LEU A 205 2.92 -4.35 10.81
CA LEU A 205 2.96 -3.69 12.11
C LEU A 205 4.40 -3.47 12.60
N ASN A 206 5.25 -4.47 12.36
CA ASN A 206 6.68 -4.37 12.66
C ASN A 206 7.34 -3.25 11.85
N ALA A 207 7.05 -3.17 10.55
CA ALA A 207 7.53 -2.10 9.67
C ALA A 207 7.06 -0.71 10.13
N ALA A 208 5.77 -0.57 10.42
CA ALA A 208 5.17 0.68 10.87
C ALA A 208 5.85 1.23 12.13
N ILE A 209 6.12 0.36 13.12
CA ILE A 209 6.58 0.78 14.45
C ILE A 209 8.09 0.91 14.52
N ASN A 210 8.81 -0.05 13.95
CA ASN A 210 10.26 -0.13 14.14
C ASN A 210 11.03 0.60 13.03
N VAL A 211 10.38 0.88 11.89
CA VAL A 211 11.01 1.56 10.76
C VAL A 211 10.38 2.92 10.52
N VAL A 212 9.07 2.99 10.24
CA VAL A 212 8.42 4.22 9.77
C VAL A 212 8.21 5.23 10.90
N LEU A 213 7.65 4.83 12.03
CA LEU A 213 7.39 5.75 13.14
C LEU A 213 8.67 6.47 13.63
N PRO A 214 9.82 5.79 13.81
CA PRO A 214 11.08 6.45 14.14
C PRO A 214 11.52 7.47 13.08
N ARG A 215 11.30 7.19 11.78
CA ARG A 215 11.61 8.14 10.69
C ARG A 215 10.74 9.38 10.80
N TYR A 216 9.43 9.22 10.98
CA TYR A 216 8.51 10.35 11.17
C TYR A 216 8.86 11.19 12.39
N LYS A 217 9.16 10.57 13.53
CA LYS A 217 9.59 11.28 14.75
C LYS A 217 10.87 12.10 14.54
N ARG A 218 11.81 11.65 13.70
CA ARG A 218 13.01 12.41 13.36
C ARG A 218 12.70 13.60 12.44
N ALA A 219 11.81 13.40 11.47
CA ALA A 219 11.45 14.43 10.50
C ALA A 219 10.60 15.57 11.10
N THR A 220 9.84 15.29 12.16
CA THR A 220 8.88 16.25 12.73
C THR A 220 9.22 16.57 14.19
N SER A 221 10.11 17.54 14.42
CA SER A 221 10.41 18.06 15.77
C SER A 221 9.27 18.91 16.38
N SER A 222 8.19 19.19 15.63
CA SER A 222 7.08 20.07 16.01
C SER A 222 5.66 19.53 15.79
N MET A 223 5.47 18.32 15.27
CA MET A 223 4.13 17.73 15.19
C MET A 223 3.74 17.09 16.51
N THR A 224 2.74 17.67 17.18
CA THR A 224 1.97 16.98 18.21
C THR A 224 1.15 15.90 17.50
N PHE A 225 1.55 14.63 17.60
CA PHE A 225 0.63 13.55 17.26
C PHE A 225 -0.53 13.63 18.25
N THR A 226 -1.68 14.12 17.81
CA THR A 226 -2.91 14.05 18.60
C THR A 226 -3.31 12.59 18.68
N GLU A 227 -2.92 11.90 19.76
CA GLU A 227 -3.40 10.56 20.06
C GLU A 227 -4.91 10.65 20.35
N HIS A 228 -5.74 10.58 19.31
CA HIS A 228 -7.20 10.55 19.45
C HIS A 228 -7.73 9.23 20.06
N PHE A 229 -6.86 8.37 20.63
CA PHE A 229 -7.21 7.01 21.03
C PHE A 229 -6.37 6.50 22.21
N THR A 230 -6.97 6.40 23.40
CA THR A 230 -6.30 5.94 24.63
C THR A 230 -6.28 4.41 24.77
N MET A 231 -5.50 3.91 25.75
CA MET A 231 -5.44 2.49 26.14
C MET A 231 -6.79 1.96 26.66
N ASP A 232 -7.58 2.78 27.34
CA ASP A 232 -8.91 2.38 27.80
C ASP A 232 -9.88 2.13 26.64
N THR A 233 -9.82 2.96 25.59
CA THR A 233 -10.66 2.79 24.40
C THR A 233 -10.22 1.56 23.58
N LEU A 234 -8.92 1.22 23.58
CA LEU A 234 -8.41 -0.02 23.01
C LEU A 234 -8.97 -1.24 23.73
N GLN A 235 -8.81 -1.29 25.05
CA GLN A 235 -9.25 -2.40 25.88
C GLN A 235 -10.75 -2.63 25.70
N THR A 236 -11.52 -1.55 25.66
CA THR A 236 -12.99 -1.60 25.43
C THR A 236 -13.35 -2.18 24.05
N LEU A 237 -12.71 -1.73 22.97
CA LEU A 237 -12.99 -2.25 21.62
C LEU A 237 -12.54 -3.70 21.45
N TYR A 238 -11.40 -4.05 22.02
CA TYR A 238 -10.85 -5.41 21.95
C TYR A 238 -11.70 -6.40 22.75
N LEU A 239 -12.09 -6.05 23.97
CA LEU A 239 -13.05 -6.83 24.76
C LEU A 239 -14.41 -6.95 24.05
N SER A 240 -14.85 -5.89 23.35
CA SER A 240 -16.07 -5.93 22.54
C SER A 240 -15.93 -6.86 21.32
N ALA A 241 -14.79 -6.90 20.66
CA ALA A 241 -14.51 -7.80 19.54
C ALA A 241 -14.41 -9.27 19.99
N ILE A 242 -13.72 -9.54 21.11
CA ILE A 242 -13.68 -10.88 21.74
C ILE A 242 -15.08 -11.31 22.13
N LYS A 243 -15.86 -10.41 22.75
CA LYS A 243 -17.24 -10.70 23.10
C LYS A 243 -18.03 -11.07 21.85
N LYS A 244 -17.96 -10.26 20.78
CA LYS A 244 -18.65 -10.54 19.51
C LYS A 244 -18.19 -11.85 18.87
N TRP A 245 -16.89 -12.15 18.86
CA TRP A 245 -16.34 -13.43 18.38
C TRP A 245 -16.92 -14.59 19.19
N ASN A 246 -16.75 -14.55 20.51
CA ASN A 246 -17.15 -15.61 21.44
C ASN A 246 -18.66 -15.84 21.49
N THR A 247 -19.47 -14.81 21.19
CA THR A 247 -20.95 -14.89 21.16
C THR A 247 -21.52 -15.02 19.75
N SER A 248 -20.71 -15.12 18.70
CA SER A 248 -21.19 -15.21 17.32
C SER A 248 -21.72 -16.61 17.03
N SER A 249 -23.04 -16.73 16.82
CA SER A 249 -23.69 -17.99 16.43
C SER A 249 -23.25 -18.47 15.04
N VAL A 250 -22.91 -17.54 14.15
CA VAL A 250 -22.39 -17.83 12.81
C VAL A 250 -21.00 -18.46 12.91
N LEU A 251 -20.09 -17.86 13.67
CA LEU A 251 -18.73 -18.39 13.83
C LEU A 251 -18.75 -19.71 14.62
N ALA A 252 -19.63 -19.83 15.63
CA ALA A 252 -19.79 -21.06 16.40
C ALA A 252 -20.26 -22.26 15.56
N SER A 253 -20.81 -22.03 14.37
CA SER A 253 -21.19 -23.10 13.42
C SER A 253 -20.04 -23.57 12.52
N CYS A 254 -18.90 -22.89 12.55
CA CYS A 254 -17.72 -23.27 11.76
C CYS A 254 -16.92 -24.38 12.48
N GLU A 255 -16.52 -25.42 11.75
CA GLU A 255 -15.85 -26.60 12.30
C GLU A 255 -14.52 -26.30 13.02
N SER A 256 -13.84 -25.24 12.61
CA SER A 256 -12.55 -24.78 13.18
C SER A 256 -12.69 -23.70 14.24
N TYR A 257 -13.90 -23.39 14.69
CA TYR A 257 -14.12 -22.31 15.64
C TYR A 257 -13.72 -22.71 17.06
N SER A 258 -12.93 -21.85 17.70
CA SER A 258 -12.64 -21.90 19.12
C SER A 258 -12.91 -20.55 19.76
N GLN A 259 -13.41 -20.57 20.99
CA GLN A 259 -13.50 -19.34 21.78
C GLN A 259 -12.11 -18.78 22.04
N ILE A 260 -12.00 -17.46 21.97
CA ILE A 260 -10.80 -16.74 22.35
C ILE A 260 -10.82 -16.61 23.88
N THR A 261 -9.84 -17.22 24.55
CA THR A 261 -9.65 -17.14 26.00
C THR A 261 -8.55 -16.12 26.34
N GLU A 262 -8.55 -15.60 27.57
CA GLU A 262 -7.48 -14.70 28.04
C GLU A 262 -6.09 -15.36 27.99
N GLU A 263 -5.98 -16.66 28.26
CA GLU A 263 -4.72 -17.42 28.16
C GLU A 263 -4.17 -17.50 26.72
N TRP A 264 -5.04 -17.67 25.72
CA TRP A 264 -4.65 -17.62 24.30
C TRP A 264 -4.04 -16.26 23.94
N ILE A 265 -4.57 -15.18 24.51
CA ILE A 265 -4.08 -13.81 24.32
C ILE A 265 -2.73 -13.61 25.01
N TYR A 266 -2.58 -14.04 26.27
CA TYR A 266 -1.30 -13.95 26.98
C TYR A 266 -0.17 -14.69 26.25
N SER A 267 -0.49 -15.78 25.55
CA SER A 267 0.48 -16.50 24.71
C SER A 267 0.93 -15.71 23.47
N MET A 268 0.08 -14.84 22.90
CA MET A 268 0.43 -13.93 21.81
C MET A 268 1.14 -12.65 22.28
N VAL A 269 0.80 -12.18 23.48
CA VAL A 269 1.27 -10.89 24.04
C VAL A 269 2.61 -11.02 24.78
N ASN A 270 3.17 -12.23 24.91
CA ASN A 270 4.47 -12.45 25.57
C ASN A 270 5.69 -11.98 24.75
N TYR A 271 5.48 -11.38 23.57
CA TYR A 271 6.43 -10.45 22.98
C TYR A 271 6.02 -9.03 23.36
N LYS A 272 6.91 -8.29 24.05
CA LYS A 272 6.70 -6.88 24.39
C LYS A 272 6.50 -6.05 23.10
N TYR A 273 5.25 -5.88 22.71
CA TYR A 273 4.84 -4.90 21.71
C TYR A 273 4.42 -3.62 22.41
N SER A 274 4.92 -2.47 21.92
CA SER A 274 4.57 -1.16 22.45
C SER A 274 3.14 -0.77 22.05
N ASP A 275 2.54 0.13 22.83
CA ASP A 275 1.17 0.65 22.71
C ASP A 275 0.77 1.12 21.29
N THR A 276 1.76 1.43 20.46
CA THR A 276 1.64 1.78 19.04
C THR A 276 1.10 0.64 18.16
N SER A 277 1.41 -0.61 18.51
CA SER A 277 0.98 -1.83 17.79
C SER A 277 -0.54 -2.00 17.76
N LEU A 278 -1.16 -1.53 18.82
CA LEU A 278 -2.58 -1.68 19.09
C LEU A 278 -3.38 -0.47 18.61
N ALA A 279 -2.74 0.70 18.44
CA ALA A 279 -3.35 1.90 17.89
C ALA A 279 -3.81 1.72 16.43
N TYR A 280 -3.13 0.90 15.63
CA TYR A 280 -3.36 0.85 14.19
C TYR A 280 -4.37 -0.22 13.73
N LEU A 281 -4.50 -1.35 14.45
CA LEU A 281 -5.56 -2.34 14.21
C LEU A 281 -6.98 -1.72 14.29
N LYS A 282 -7.12 -0.57 14.96
CA LYS A 282 -8.35 0.23 15.08
C LYS A 282 -8.81 0.92 13.79
N HIS A 283 -7.94 1.18 12.80
CA HIS A 283 -8.35 1.95 11.62
C HIS A 283 -9.07 1.08 10.55
N GLN A 284 -8.88 -0.25 10.56
CA GLN A 284 -9.26 -1.13 9.45
C GLN A 284 -10.69 -1.73 9.53
N GLN A 285 -11.58 -1.27 10.42
CA GLN A 285 -12.98 -1.73 10.45
C GLN A 285 -14.01 -0.60 10.52
N LEU A 286 -14.29 0.05 9.39
CA LEU A 286 -15.59 0.69 9.15
C LEU A 286 -15.94 0.70 7.64
N LYS A 287 -16.62 -0.36 7.18
CA LYS A 287 -17.85 -0.25 6.38
C LYS A 287 -18.70 -1.51 6.65
N LEU A 288 -19.74 -1.37 7.47
CA LEU A 288 -20.94 -2.19 7.34
C LEU A 288 -21.96 -1.37 6.52
N PRO A 289 -22.80 -2.02 5.69
CA PRO A 289 -23.70 -1.33 4.78
C PRO A 289 -24.75 -0.51 5.55
N LYS A 290 -25.22 0.56 4.92
CA LYS A 290 -26.39 1.31 5.38
C LYS A 290 -27.60 0.36 5.46
N MET A 291 -28.28 0.36 6.60
CA MET A 291 -29.73 0.18 6.65
C MET A 291 -30.39 1.54 6.44
#